data_AF-A0A841GZ85-F1
#
_entry.id   AF-A0A841GZ85-F1
#
_cell.length_a   1.000
_cell.length_b   1.000
_cell.length_c   1.000
_cell.angle_alpha   90.00
_cell.angle_beta   90.00
_cell.angle_gamma   90.00
#
_symmetry.space_group_name_H-M   'P 1'
#
loop_
_entity.id
_entity.type
_entity.pdbx_description
1 polymer ?
#
loop_
_entity_poly.entity_id
_entity_poly.type
_entity_poly.pdbx_seq_one_letter_code
_entity_poly.pdbx_strand_id
1 'polypeptide(L)'
;MNRSRTLILAAAVAAFLIGFFPQWMIGRGVREDLRQTRLELRISRVEGQMGAALTEASRSNYERSRQLMTQVFADLEQLRGQVPAAQQKEMDAILAQRDEIVTLLARAAPVSGQRLMLIYARYHAATAPNPAPAGG
;
A
#
# COMPACT_ATOMS: atom_id res chain seq x y z
N MET A 1 -31.44 53.16 5.77
CA MET A 1 -31.05 51.73 5.84
C MET A 1 -30.46 51.48 7.23
N ASN A 2 -31.17 50.74 8.08
CA ASN A 2 -31.01 50.84 9.53
C ASN A 2 -29.79 50.04 10.00
N ARG A 3 -28.86 50.70 10.70
CA ARG A 3 -27.62 50.09 11.25
C ARG A 3 -27.85 48.79 12.04
N SER A 4 -29.03 48.65 12.66
CA SER A 4 -29.43 47.43 13.35
C SER A 4 -29.63 46.24 12.42
N ARG A 5 -30.19 46.43 11.22
CA ARG A 5 -30.38 45.37 10.22
C ARG A 5 -29.05 44.90 9.61
N THR A 6 -28.10 45.82 9.40
CA THR A 6 -26.76 45.46 8.90
C THR A 6 -25.95 44.66 9.91
N LEU A 7 -26.10 44.94 11.21
CA LEU A 7 -25.44 44.17 12.27
C LEU A 7 -25.99 42.75 12.39
N ILE A 8 -27.32 42.59 12.30
CA ILE A 8 -27.95 41.27 12.33
C ILE A 8 -27.55 40.44 11.11
N LEU A 9 -27.53 41.05 9.93
CA LEU A 9 -27.10 40.37 8.70
C LEU A 9 -25.62 39.97 8.78
N ALA A 10 -24.75 40.85 9.27
CA ALA A 10 -23.33 40.55 9.47
C ALA A 10 -23.11 39.41 10.47
N ALA A 11 -23.86 39.39 11.58
CA ALA A 11 -23.79 38.32 12.57
C ALA A 11 -24.27 36.97 12.02
N ALA A 12 -25.34 36.96 11.22
CA ALA A 12 -25.84 35.75 10.56
C ALA A 12 -24.82 35.20 9.55
N VAL A 13 -24.20 36.07 8.76
CA VAL A 13 -23.13 35.68 7.82
C VAL A 13 -21.90 35.14 8.57
N ALA A 14 -21.49 35.79 9.66
CA ALA A 14 -20.37 35.34 10.48
C ALA A 14 -20.64 33.97 11.12
N ALA A 15 -21.84 33.75 11.68
CA ALA A 15 -22.24 32.47 12.24
C ALA A 15 -22.30 31.37 11.17
N PHE A 16 -22.80 31.69 9.98
CA PHE A 16 -22.82 30.76 8.84
C PHE A 16 -21.40 30.38 8.41
N LEU A 17 -20.49 31.35 8.32
CA LEU A 17 -19.09 31.09 7.98
C LEU A 17 -18.36 30.28 9.05
N ILE A 18 -18.56 30.58 10.34
CA ILE A 18 -17.96 29.82 11.46
C ILE A 18 -18.45 28.37 11.49
N GLY A 19 -19.72 28.11 11.16
CA GLY A 19 -20.24 26.75 11.04
C GLY A 19 -19.74 26.01 9.79
N PHE A 20 -19.49 26.72 8.70
CA PHE A 20 -19.14 26.12 7.40
C PHE A 20 -17.62 25.91 7.20
N PHE A 21 -16.77 26.77 7.79
CA PHE A 21 -15.31 26.70 7.65
C PHE A 21 -14.64 25.44 8.22
N PRO A 22 -15.00 24.92 9.41
CA PRO A 22 -14.34 23.72 9.95
C PRO A 22 -14.57 22.49 9.07
N GLN A 23 -15.74 22.42 8.41
CA GLN A 23 -16.09 21.31 7.53
C GLN A 23 -15.24 21.27 6.25
N TRP A 24 -14.75 22.42 5.77
CA TRP A 24 -13.91 22.50 4.57
C TRP A 24 -12.45 22.11 4.82
N MET A 25 -11.95 22.28 6.05
CA MET A 25 -10.60 21.82 6.43
C MET A 25 -10.54 20.32 6.71
N ILE A 26 -11.57 19.75 7.34
CA ILE A 26 -11.62 18.30 7.66
C ILE A 26 -11.66 17.45 6.37
N GLY A 27 -12.33 17.92 5.32
CA GLY A 27 -12.45 17.18 4.05
C GLY A 27 -11.15 16.96 3.27
N ARG A 28 -10.07 17.72 3.56
CA ARG A 28 -8.75 17.52 2.92
C ARG A 28 -7.89 16.51 3.65
N GLY A 29 -7.87 16.52 4.99
CA GLY A 29 -7.14 15.54 5.80
C GLY A 29 -7.66 14.13 5.59
N VAL A 30 -8.99 13.95 5.64
CA VAL A 30 -9.64 12.64 5.46
C VAL A 30 -9.32 11.98 4.12
N ARG A 31 -9.11 12.74 3.04
CA ARG A 31 -8.78 12.18 1.72
C ARG A 31 -7.35 11.65 1.67
N GLU A 32 -6.41 12.34 2.31
CA GLU A 32 -5.01 11.90 2.34
C GLU A 32 -4.85 10.71 3.27
N ASP A 33 -5.49 10.73 4.45
CA ASP A 33 -5.52 9.58 5.36
C ASP A 33 -6.11 8.34 4.67
N LEU A 34 -7.25 8.49 3.97
CA LEU A 34 -7.85 7.41 3.19
C LEU A 34 -6.91 6.88 2.09
N ARG A 35 -6.12 7.76 1.45
CA ARG A 35 -5.16 7.36 0.41
C ARG A 35 -4.03 6.55 1.03
N GLN A 36 -3.48 7.00 2.16
CA GLN A 36 -2.41 6.34 2.88
C GLN A 36 -2.85 4.99 3.44
N THR A 37 -3.99 4.92 4.14
CA THR A 37 -4.51 3.65 4.67
C THR A 37 -4.80 2.64 3.56
N ARG A 38 -5.32 3.09 2.41
CA ARG A 38 -5.53 2.19 1.25
C ARG A 38 -4.22 1.68 0.66
N LEU A 39 -3.18 2.51 0.64
CA LEU A 39 -1.86 2.11 0.19
C LEU A 39 -1.25 1.06 1.12
N GLU A 40 -1.27 1.31 2.43
CA GLU A 40 -0.80 0.37 3.46
C GLU A 40 -1.55 -0.97 3.39
N LEU A 41 -2.87 -0.93 3.20
CA LEU A 41 -3.68 -2.14 3.05
C LEU A 41 -3.27 -2.95 1.82
N ARG A 42 -2.97 -2.28 0.69
CA ARG A 42 -2.49 -2.96 -0.53
C ARG A 42 -1.12 -3.58 -0.31
N ILE A 43 -0.21 -2.84 0.34
CA ILE A 43 1.13 -3.31 0.68
C ILE A 43 1.06 -4.59 1.54
N SER A 44 0.27 -4.56 2.62
CA SER A 44 0.11 -5.69 3.53
C SER A 44 -0.59 -6.88 2.86
N ARG A 45 -1.55 -6.63 1.96
CA ARG A 45 -2.20 -7.70 1.18
C ARG A 45 -1.21 -8.45 0.30
N VAL A 46 -0.35 -7.73 -0.42
CA VAL A 46 0.71 -8.34 -1.25
C VAL A 46 1.67 -9.14 -0.39
N GLU A 47 2.06 -8.62 0.78
CA GLU A 47 2.90 -9.34 1.74
C GLU A 47 2.28 -10.66 2.19
N GLY A 48 0.99 -10.63 2.56
CA GLY A 48 0.25 -11.81 2.97
C GLY A 48 0.11 -12.85 1.86
N GLN A 49 -0.11 -12.41 0.61
CA GLN A 49 -0.14 -13.30 -0.55
C GLN A 49 1.23 -13.93 -0.84
N MET A 50 2.33 -13.18 -0.72
CA MET A 50 3.69 -13.73 -0.83
C MET A 50 3.95 -14.78 0.26
N GLY A 51 3.57 -14.50 1.51
CA GLY A 51 3.67 -15.45 2.62
C GLY A 51 2.85 -16.73 2.40
N ALA A 52 1.63 -16.59 1.86
CA ALA A 52 0.80 -17.72 1.46
C ALA A 52 1.46 -18.54 0.34
N ALA A 53 2.00 -17.88 -0.70
CA ALA A 53 2.70 -18.55 -1.80
C ALA A 53 3.93 -19.32 -1.31
N LEU A 54 4.70 -18.74 -0.38
CA LEU A 54 5.84 -19.39 0.26
C LEU A 54 5.41 -20.63 1.06
N THR A 55 4.31 -20.53 1.81
CA THR A 55 3.75 -21.65 2.59
C THR A 55 3.26 -22.79 1.68
N GLU A 56 2.63 -22.47 0.55
CA GLU A 56 2.22 -23.48 -0.43
C GLU A 56 3.43 -24.15 -1.08
N ALA A 57 4.48 -23.39 -1.42
CA ALA A 57 5.72 -23.96 -1.95
C ALA A 57 6.42 -24.89 -0.94
N SER A 58 6.46 -24.51 0.34
CA SER A 58 7.07 -25.37 1.38
C SER A 58 6.30 -26.67 1.62
N ARG A 59 5.00 -26.67 1.34
CA ARG A 59 4.14 -27.87 1.32
C ARG A 59 4.21 -28.65 0.00
N SER A 60 5.12 -28.29 -0.91
CA SER A 60 5.21 -28.86 -2.27
C SER A 60 3.97 -28.63 -3.16
N ASN A 61 3.10 -27.69 -2.80
CA ASN A 61 1.95 -27.26 -3.59
C ASN A 61 2.38 -26.18 -4.61
N TYR A 62 3.31 -26.53 -5.50
CA TYR A 62 3.97 -25.58 -6.40
C TYR A 62 3.02 -24.88 -7.37
N GLU A 63 1.99 -25.58 -7.86
CA GLU A 63 0.99 -24.98 -8.76
C GLU A 63 0.15 -23.92 -8.05
N ARG A 64 -0.27 -24.18 -6.80
CA ARG A 64 -0.98 -23.18 -5.99
C ARG A 64 -0.11 -21.99 -5.68
N SER A 65 1.15 -22.24 -5.32
CA SER A 65 2.16 -21.18 -5.12
C SER A 65 2.36 -20.33 -6.39
N ARG A 66 2.42 -20.96 -7.58
CA ARG A 66 2.55 -20.27 -8.87
C ARG A 66 1.38 -19.34 -9.16
N GLN A 67 0.15 -19.79 -8.89
CA GLN A 67 -1.06 -18.98 -9.07
C GLN A 67 -1.03 -17.76 -8.14
N LEU A 68 -0.69 -17.95 -6.87
CA LEU A 68 -0.56 -16.87 -5.90
C LEU A 68 0.53 -15.87 -6.32
N MET A 69 1.70 -16.36 -6.74
CA MET A 69 2.77 -15.47 -7.20
C MET A 69 2.41 -14.71 -8.47
N THR A 70 1.67 -15.32 -9.39
CA THR A 70 1.17 -14.62 -10.58
C THR A 70 0.28 -13.44 -10.20
N GLN A 71 -0.61 -13.63 -9.22
CA GLN A 71 -1.42 -12.55 -8.67
C GLN A 71 -0.58 -11.48 -7.97
N VAL A 72 0.39 -11.90 -7.14
CA VAL A 72 1.32 -11.00 -6.45
C VAL A 72 2.03 -10.09 -7.45
N PHE A 73 2.55 -10.63 -8.56
CA PHE A 73 3.24 -9.81 -9.56
C PHE A 73 2.30 -8.80 -10.24
N ALA A 74 1.07 -9.21 -10.55
CA ALA A 74 0.07 -8.29 -11.10
C ALA A 74 -0.28 -7.17 -10.12
N ASP A 75 -0.44 -7.49 -8.84
CA ASP A 75 -0.72 -6.50 -7.78
C ASP A 75 0.48 -5.57 -7.55
N LEU A 76 1.71 -6.09 -7.63
CA LEU A 76 2.95 -5.31 -7.48
C LEU A 76 3.13 -4.30 -8.64
N GLU A 77 2.83 -4.71 -9.87
CA GLU A 77 2.88 -3.82 -11.05
C GLU A 77 1.93 -2.62 -10.90
N GLN A 78 0.74 -2.85 -10.33
CA GLN A 78 -0.22 -1.77 -10.04
C GLN A 78 0.23 -0.89 -8.88
N LEU A 79 0.90 -1.48 -7.89
CA LEU A 79 1.32 -0.79 -6.66
C LEU A 79 2.56 0.09 -6.88
N ARG A 80 3.48 -0.28 -7.78
CA ARG A 80 4.74 0.46 -7.95
C ARG A 80 4.54 1.94 -8.23
N GLY A 81 3.53 2.31 -9.01
CA GLY A 81 3.26 3.74 -9.34
C GLY A 81 2.75 4.57 -8.16
N GLN A 82 2.45 3.94 -7.03
CA GLN A 82 1.79 4.56 -5.88
C GLN A 82 2.71 4.70 -4.66
N VAL A 83 3.90 4.10 -4.71
CA VAL A 83 4.89 4.12 -3.62
C VAL A 83 6.05 5.09 -3.91
N PRO A 84 6.82 5.53 -2.90
CA PRO A 84 8.02 6.36 -3.09
C PRO A 84 9.10 5.68 -3.95
N ALA A 85 9.92 6.47 -4.65
CA ALA A 85 10.94 5.99 -5.60
C ALA A 85 11.90 4.91 -5.04
N ALA A 86 12.27 5.00 -3.76
CA ALA A 86 13.09 3.97 -3.11
C ALA A 86 12.39 2.61 -3.08
N GLN A 87 11.09 2.58 -2.75
CA GLN A 87 10.27 1.37 -2.74
C GLN A 87 9.99 0.88 -4.16
N GLN A 88 9.81 1.79 -5.13
CA GLN A 88 9.65 1.45 -6.55
C GLN A 88 10.83 0.62 -7.05
N LYS A 89 12.06 1.04 -6.74
CA LYS A 89 13.28 0.33 -7.14
C LYS A 89 13.32 -1.09 -6.59
N GLU A 90 12.92 -1.29 -5.34
CA GLU A 90 12.87 -2.64 -4.74
C GLU A 90 11.76 -3.49 -5.36
N MET A 91 10.59 -2.90 -5.65
CA MET A 91 9.50 -3.59 -6.37
C MET A 91 9.93 -3.99 -7.80
N ASP A 92 10.60 -3.12 -8.54
CA ASP A 92 11.12 -3.42 -9.87
C ASP A 92 12.15 -4.56 -9.82
N ALA A 93 13.00 -4.59 -8.78
CA ALA A 93 13.96 -5.68 -8.58
C ALA A 93 13.30 -7.02 -8.24
N ILE A 94 12.11 -7.02 -7.63
CA ILE A 94 11.29 -8.22 -7.42
C ILE A 94 10.61 -8.63 -8.72
N LEU A 95 10.02 -7.68 -9.46
CA LEU A 95 9.36 -7.94 -10.75
C LEU A 95 10.31 -8.50 -11.80
N ALA A 96 11.58 -8.07 -11.78
CA ALA A 96 12.62 -8.61 -12.65
C ALA A 96 12.85 -10.12 -12.48
N GLN A 97 12.44 -10.71 -11.35
CA GLN A 97 12.58 -12.14 -11.06
C GLN A 97 11.31 -12.95 -11.37
N ARG A 98 10.26 -12.30 -11.89
CA ARG A 98 8.94 -12.91 -12.15
C ARG A 98 9.05 -14.19 -12.98
N ASP A 99 9.67 -14.11 -14.15
CA ASP A 99 9.70 -15.22 -15.10
C ASP A 99 10.50 -16.41 -14.57
N GLU A 100 11.60 -16.13 -13.87
CA GLU A 100 12.40 -17.14 -13.19
C GLU A 100 11.57 -17.87 -12.13
N ILE A 101 10.90 -17.14 -11.24
CA ILE A 101 10.09 -17.70 -10.16
C ILE A 101 8.92 -18.53 -10.71
N VAL A 102 8.21 -18.00 -11.70
CA VAL A 102 7.11 -18.71 -12.36
C VAL A 102 7.62 -19.99 -13.01
N THR A 103 8.79 -19.95 -13.66
CA THR A 103 9.42 -21.12 -14.28
C THR A 103 9.83 -22.15 -13.24
N LEU A 104 10.46 -21.73 -12.13
CA LEU A 104 10.86 -22.63 -11.04
C LEU A 104 9.64 -23.33 -10.43
N LEU A 105 8.57 -22.58 -10.17
CA LEU A 105 7.32 -23.13 -9.62
C LEU A 105 6.62 -24.06 -10.62
N ALA A 106 6.58 -23.70 -11.90
CA ALA A 106 6.00 -24.56 -12.95
C ALA A 106 6.76 -25.89 -13.11
N ARG A 107 8.07 -25.88 -12.84
CA ARG A 107 8.93 -27.08 -12.86
C ARG A 107 8.93 -27.86 -11.54
N ALA A 108 8.15 -27.44 -10.54
CA ALA A 108 8.17 -27.98 -9.19
C ALA A 108 9.61 -28.06 -8.61
N ALA A 109 10.45 -27.08 -8.94
CA ALA A 109 11.85 -27.08 -8.55
C ALA A 109 11.97 -26.76 -7.05
N PRO A 110 12.59 -27.61 -6.21
CA PRO A 110 12.66 -27.39 -4.76
C PRO A 110 13.31 -26.06 -4.34
N VAL A 111 14.23 -25.54 -5.17
CA VAL A 111 14.89 -24.24 -4.97
C VAL A 111 13.91 -23.05 -5.01
N SER A 112 12.70 -23.23 -5.55
CA SER A 112 11.67 -22.19 -5.61
C SER A 112 11.33 -21.65 -4.22
N GLY A 113 11.29 -22.50 -3.18
CA GLY A 113 11.01 -22.08 -1.81
C GLY A 113 12.05 -21.09 -1.27
N GLN A 114 13.34 -21.38 -1.49
CA GLN A 114 14.42 -20.48 -1.08
C GLN A 114 14.37 -19.15 -1.85
N ARG A 115 14.08 -19.20 -3.16
CA ARG A 115 13.91 -18.00 -3.98
C ARG A 115 12.74 -17.13 -3.51
N LEU A 116 11.60 -17.76 -3.18
CA LEU A 116 10.43 -17.08 -2.63
C LEU A 116 10.70 -16.46 -1.25
N MET A 117 11.49 -17.13 -0.40
CA MET A 117 11.88 -16.56 0.89
C MET A 117 12.73 -15.30 0.72
N LEU A 118 13.66 -15.28 -0.23
CA LEU A 118 14.51 -14.12 -0.50
C LEU A 118 13.72 -12.91 -1.00
N ILE A 119 12.80 -13.11 -1.97
CA ILE A 119 11.97 -11.99 -2.44
C ILE A 119 10.97 -11.51 -1.38
N TYR A 120 10.46 -12.42 -0.54
CA TYR A 120 9.59 -12.06 0.57
C TYR A 120 10.33 -11.17 1.58
N ALA A 121 11.52 -11.59 2.00
CA ALA A 121 12.35 -10.81 2.92
C ALA A 121 12.70 -9.43 2.33
N ARG A 122 13.01 -9.38 1.03
CA ARG A 122 13.28 -8.13 0.32
C ARG A 122 12.06 -7.21 0.28
N TYR A 123 10.89 -7.75 -0.05
CA TYR A 123 9.64 -7.00 -0.06
C TYR A 123 9.34 -6.43 1.32
N HIS A 124 9.36 -7.29 2.35
CA HIS A 124 9.12 -6.91 3.73
C HIS A 124 10.07 -5.79 4.18
N ALA A 125 11.38 -5.89 3.90
CA ALA A 125 12.34 -4.85 4.25
C ALA A 125 12.07 -3.52 3.52
N ALA A 126 11.63 -3.57 2.26
CA ALA A 126 11.32 -2.37 1.48
C ALA A 126 10.03 -1.67 1.96
N THR A 127 9.08 -2.42 2.50
CA THR A 127 7.76 -1.91 2.92
C THR A 127 7.60 -1.79 4.43
N ALA A 128 8.58 -2.24 5.21
CA ALA A 128 8.59 -2.09 6.65
C ALA A 128 8.43 -0.60 6.99
N PRO A 129 7.54 -0.26 7.94
CA PRO A 129 7.48 1.09 8.48
C PRO A 129 8.86 1.43 9.00
N ASN A 130 9.47 2.51 8.48
CA ASN A 130 10.72 3.01 9.03
C ASN A 130 10.45 3.30 10.52
N PRO A 131 11.24 2.77 11.48
CA PRO A 131 11.02 3.13 12.88
C PRO A 131 11.06 4.64 12.97
N ALA A 132 9.97 5.25 13.47
CA ALA A 132 9.94 6.67 13.75
C ALA A 132 11.21 7.01 14.55
N PRO A 133 11.91 8.14 14.27
CA PRO A 133 13.04 8.53 15.09
C PRO A 133 12.55 8.56 16.54
N ALA A 134 13.16 7.72 17.38
CA ALA A 134 12.96 7.79 18.82
C ALA A 134 13.23 9.25 19.20
N GLY A 135 12.19 9.96 19.63
CA GLY A 135 12.28 11.37 19.97
C GLY A 135 13.45 11.59 20.94
N GLY A 136 14.30 12.55 20.58
CA GLY A 136 15.42 13.00 21.40
C GLY A 136 14.99 13.84 22.59
#